data_AF-A0A9W6FYL2-F1
#
_entry.id   AF-A0A9W6FYL2-F1
#
_cell.length_a   1.000
_cell.length_b   1.000
_cell.length_c   1.000
_cell.angle_alpha   90.00
_cell.angle_beta   90.00
_cell.angle_gamma   90.00
#
_symmetry.space_group_name_H-M   'P 1'
#
loop_
_entity.id
_entity.type
_entity.pdbx_description
1 polymer ?
#
loop_
_entity_poly.entity_id
_entity_poly.type
_entity_poly.pdbx_seq_one_letter_code
_entity_poly.pdbx_strand_id
1 'polypeptide(L)'
;MPGELNAMRRIRAVAIASALLFAAMAVYTWPLKPGIPAIQLTFTESAFTSILAEWKPAGVHIFKTHFATDFPFLVCYGALGYLVSRETNLFERHTRRVRSLLALSLPFAAAADAIENSLHLLFLLGTGPFSQSLYFAAGIASTIKWLLIVGFVGSSAYALYKTAG
;
A
#
# COMPACT_ATOMS: atom_id res chain seq x y z
N MET A 1 15.71 17.09 22.99
CA MET A 1 16.38 16.02 23.78
C MET A 1 16.89 14.91 22.86
N PRO A 2 17.91 14.09 23.24
CA PRO A 2 18.49 13.06 22.38
C PRO A 2 17.47 12.07 21.76
N GLY A 3 16.37 11.80 22.45
CA GLY A 3 15.29 10.92 21.96
C GLY A 3 14.52 11.47 20.74
N GLU A 4 14.25 12.77 20.68
CA GLU A 4 13.50 13.40 19.59
C GLU A 4 14.33 13.44 18.29
N LEU A 5 15.65 13.67 18.41
CA LEU A 5 16.55 13.65 17.27
C LEU A 5 16.62 12.25 16.64
N ASN A 6 16.61 11.20 17.46
CA ASN A 6 16.60 9.82 16.99
C ASN A 6 15.27 9.45 16.32
N ALA A 7 14.14 9.90 16.87
CA ALA A 7 12.81 9.74 16.25
C ALA A 7 12.74 10.36 14.85
N MET A 8 13.16 11.63 14.72
CA MET A 8 13.17 12.33 13.44
C MET A 8 14.10 11.70 12.40
N ARG A 9 15.25 11.17 12.82
CA ARG A 9 16.15 10.42 11.92
C ARG A 9 15.50 9.15 11.38
N ARG A 10 14.81 8.38 12.24
CA ARG A 10 14.08 7.17 11.82
C ARG A 10 12.96 7.51 10.83
N ILE A 11 12.12 8.50 11.15
CA ILE A 11 11.03 8.93 10.26
C ILE A 11 11.59 9.31 8.89
N ARG A 12 12.66 10.13 8.84
CA ARG A 12 13.30 10.53 7.58
C ARG A 12 13.84 9.35 6.79
N ALA A 13 14.55 8.43 7.46
CA ALA A 13 15.10 7.25 6.81
C ALA A 13 14.00 6.39 6.17
N VAL A 14 12.93 6.10 6.93
CA VAL A 14 11.80 5.30 6.42
C VAL A 14 11.04 6.08 5.33
N ALA A 15 10.84 7.38 5.47
CA ALA A 15 10.19 8.21 4.45
C ALA A 15 10.96 8.21 3.12
N ILE A 16 12.28 8.37 3.18
CA ILE A 16 13.14 8.32 1.98
C ILE A 16 13.07 6.93 1.36
N ALA A 17 13.18 5.86 2.15
CA ALA A 17 13.06 4.50 1.65
C ALA A 17 11.70 4.25 0.97
N SER A 18 10.59 4.63 1.62
CA SER A 18 9.24 4.54 1.05
C SER A 18 9.13 5.30 -0.27
N ALA A 19 9.65 6.54 -0.33
CA ALA A 19 9.57 7.37 -1.53
C ALA A 19 10.39 6.79 -2.69
N LEU A 20 11.60 6.29 -2.42
CA LEU A 20 12.45 5.67 -3.43
C LEU A 20 11.84 4.38 -3.97
N LEU A 21 11.31 3.52 -3.08
CA LEU A 21 10.65 2.28 -3.48
C LEU A 21 9.37 2.57 -4.29
N PHE A 22 8.54 3.51 -3.84
CA PHE A 22 7.35 3.92 -4.58
C PHE A 22 7.70 4.47 -5.97
N ALA A 23 8.71 5.35 -6.07
CA ALA A 23 9.14 5.91 -7.34
C ALA A 23 9.69 4.83 -8.28
N ALA A 24 10.51 3.90 -7.76
CA ALA A 24 11.03 2.77 -8.53
C ALA A 24 9.89 1.91 -9.08
N MET A 25 8.88 1.58 -8.26
CA MET A 25 7.71 0.83 -8.70
C MET A 25 6.86 1.58 -9.71
N ALA A 26 6.59 2.87 -9.47
CA ALA A 26 5.78 3.68 -10.37
C ALA A 26 6.41 3.78 -11.76
N VAL A 27 7.73 3.99 -11.82
CA VAL A 27 8.49 4.00 -13.09
C VAL A 27 8.50 2.62 -13.73
N TYR A 28 8.78 1.57 -12.97
CA TYR A 28 8.88 0.21 -13.48
C TYR A 28 7.54 -0.32 -14.04
N THR A 29 6.43 0.02 -13.38
CA THR A 29 5.07 -0.41 -13.76
C THR A 29 4.36 0.57 -14.69
N TRP A 30 4.95 1.74 -14.99
CA TRP A 30 4.39 2.75 -15.88
C TRP A 30 3.91 2.24 -17.26
N PRO A 31 4.60 1.27 -17.90
CA PRO A 31 4.18 0.75 -19.20
C PRO A 31 2.86 -0.03 -19.18
N LEU A 32 2.38 -0.47 -18.01
CA LEU A 32 1.17 -1.29 -17.89
C LEU A 32 -0.08 -0.48 -18.23
N LYS A 33 -0.88 -1.00 -19.16
CA LYS A 33 -2.18 -0.47 -19.58
C LYS A 33 -3.20 -1.60 -19.61
N PRO A 34 -4.25 -1.56 -18.76
CA PRO A 34 -4.52 -0.57 -17.72
C PRO A 34 -3.47 -0.60 -16.58
N GLY A 35 -3.41 0.43 -15.73
CA GLY A 35 -2.40 0.51 -14.67
C GLY A 35 -2.62 -0.50 -13.52
N ILE A 36 -1.65 -0.60 -12.60
CA ILE A 36 -1.69 -1.51 -11.44
C ILE A 36 -3.02 -1.46 -10.65
N PRO A 37 -3.62 -0.29 -10.33
CA PRO A 37 -4.88 -0.26 -9.57
C PRO A 37 -6.03 -1.02 -10.24
N ALA A 38 -6.01 -1.17 -11.57
CA ALA A 38 -7.06 -1.88 -12.29
C ALA A 38 -7.08 -3.37 -11.95
N ILE A 39 -5.92 -4.03 -11.84
CA ILE A 39 -5.87 -5.44 -11.45
C ILE A 39 -6.19 -5.62 -9.96
N GLN A 40 -5.76 -4.66 -9.13
CA GLN A 40 -6.00 -4.66 -7.67
C GLN A 40 -7.48 -4.59 -7.31
N LEU A 41 -8.32 -4.00 -8.17
CA LEU A 41 -9.76 -3.86 -7.94
C LEU A 41 -10.59 -4.86 -8.74
N THR A 42 -9.99 -6.00 -9.11
CA THR A 42 -10.72 -7.14 -9.66
C THR A 42 -11.25 -8.03 -8.54
N PHE A 43 -12.49 -8.52 -8.69
CA PHE A 43 -13.17 -9.37 -7.71
C PHE A 43 -13.52 -10.74 -8.27
N THR A 44 -13.19 -10.99 -9.54
CA THR A 44 -13.52 -12.23 -10.25
C THR A 44 -12.34 -12.70 -11.06
N GLU A 45 -12.28 -14.01 -11.28
CA GLU A 45 -11.27 -14.62 -12.15
C GLU A 45 -11.30 -14.01 -13.56
N SER A 46 -12.50 -13.84 -14.12
CA SER A 46 -12.69 -13.27 -15.45
C SER A 46 -12.14 -11.83 -15.56
N ALA A 47 -12.39 -10.99 -14.57
CA ALA A 47 -11.84 -9.63 -14.56
C ALA A 47 -10.31 -9.64 -14.42
N PHE A 48 -9.77 -10.43 -13.49
CA PHE A 48 -8.33 -10.56 -13.28
C PHE A 48 -7.61 -11.05 -14.55
N THR A 49 -8.11 -12.13 -15.15
CA THR A 49 -7.54 -12.72 -16.37
C THR A 49 -7.68 -11.80 -17.59
N SER A 50 -8.74 -11.00 -17.68
CA SER A 50 -8.89 -9.99 -18.73
C SER A 50 -7.79 -8.93 -18.67
N ILE A 51 -7.44 -8.43 -17.47
CA ILE A 51 -6.33 -7.49 -17.29
C ILE A 51 -4.99 -8.12 -17.70
N LEU A 52 -4.74 -9.37 -17.29
CA LEU A 52 -3.53 -10.09 -17.69
C LEU A 52 -3.44 -10.28 -19.21
N ALA A 53 -4.57 -10.53 -19.88
CA ALA A 53 -4.62 -10.65 -21.33
C ALA A 53 -4.28 -9.32 -22.04
N GLU A 54 -4.78 -8.19 -21.53
CA GLU A 54 -4.45 -6.85 -22.04
C GLU A 54 -2.95 -6.53 -21.90
N TRP A 55 -2.35 -6.92 -20.78
CA TRP A 55 -0.92 -6.73 -20.51
C TRP A 55 0.01 -7.59 -21.37
N LYS A 56 -0.50 -8.70 -21.92
CA LYS A 56 0.28 -9.70 -22.67
C LYS A 56 1.44 -10.26 -21.81
N PRO A 57 2.23 -11.23 -22.30
CA PRO A 57 3.29 -11.84 -21.50
C PRO A 57 4.32 -10.84 -20.95
N ALA A 58 4.64 -9.78 -21.70
CA ALA A 58 5.58 -8.76 -21.27
C ALA A 58 5.07 -7.96 -20.05
N GLY A 59 3.82 -7.52 -20.07
CA GLY A 59 3.24 -6.80 -18.93
C GLY A 59 3.02 -7.71 -17.72
N VAL A 60 2.64 -8.98 -17.94
CA VAL A 60 2.57 -9.97 -16.85
C VAL A 60 3.94 -10.20 -16.20
N HIS A 61 5.04 -10.18 -16.98
CA HIS A 61 6.39 -10.28 -16.41
C HIS A 61 6.78 -9.06 -15.57
N ILE A 62 6.44 -7.84 -16.02
CA ILE A 62 6.60 -6.62 -15.22
C ILE A 62 5.80 -6.75 -13.90
N PHE A 63 4.55 -7.18 -13.99
CA PHE A 63 3.70 -7.40 -12.81
C PHE A 63 4.21 -8.55 -11.92
N LYS A 64 4.88 -9.57 -12.43
CA LYS A 64 5.52 -10.58 -11.56
C LYS A 64 6.72 -10.00 -10.82
N THR A 65 7.54 -9.21 -11.50
CA THR A 65 8.80 -8.72 -10.97
C THR A 65 8.61 -7.56 -9.99
N HIS A 66 7.56 -6.76 -10.14
CA HIS A 66 7.33 -5.60 -9.26
C HIS A 66 7.16 -5.99 -7.77
N PHE A 67 6.67 -7.21 -7.47
CA PHE A 67 6.48 -7.69 -6.10
C PHE A 67 7.78 -7.71 -5.28
N ALA A 68 8.94 -7.88 -5.92
CA ALA A 68 10.24 -7.81 -5.25
C ALA A 68 10.52 -6.43 -4.63
N THR A 69 9.93 -5.38 -5.21
CA THR A 69 10.01 -4.00 -4.69
C THR A 69 8.80 -3.66 -3.81
N ASP A 70 7.64 -4.23 -4.13
CA ASP A 70 6.39 -3.92 -3.44
C ASP A 70 6.37 -4.42 -2.00
N PHE A 71 6.80 -5.66 -1.72
CA PHE A 71 6.88 -6.17 -0.34
C PHE A 71 7.74 -5.30 0.60
N PRO A 72 8.98 -4.89 0.22
CA PRO A 72 9.73 -3.90 0.98
C PRO A 72 8.98 -2.57 1.17
N PHE A 73 8.29 -2.09 0.13
CA PHE A 73 7.49 -0.87 0.22
C PHE A 73 6.39 -0.97 1.28
N LEU A 74 5.70 -2.13 1.39
CA LEU A 74 4.68 -2.38 2.42
C LEU A 74 5.21 -2.13 3.83
N VAL A 75 6.40 -2.68 4.11
CA VAL A 75 7.07 -2.52 5.40
C VAL A 75 7.38 -1.05 5.66
N CYS A 76 7.92 -0.35 4.65
CA CYS A 76 8.31 1.04 4.79
C CYS A 76 7.10 1.96 5.00
N TYR A 77 6.04 1.86 4.19
CA TYR A 77 4.90 2.76 4.34
C TYR A 77 4.06 2.44 5.60
N GLY A 78 3.94 1.17 5.97
CA GLY A 78 3.30 0.76 7.21
C GLY A 78 4.02 1.33 8.43
N ALA A 79 5.35 1.18 8.48
CA ALA A 79 6.18 1.76 9.54
C ALA A 79 6.11 3.30 9.54
N LEU A 80 6.13 3.94 8.37
CA LEU A 80 6.07 5.39 8.25
C LEU A 80 4.80 5.96 8.88
N GLY A 81 3.63 5.39 8.55
CA GLY A 81 2.36 5.85 9.11
C GLY A 81 2.28 5.73 10.63
N TYR A 82 2.77 4.61 11.16
CA TYR A 82 2.85 4.38 12.59
C TYR A 82 3.76 5.41 13.28
N LEU A 83 4.99 5.57 12.79
CA LEU A 83 5.98 6.49 13.36
C LEU A 83 5.50 7.94 13.29
N VAL A 84 4.98 8.39 12.14
CA VAL A 84 4.45 9.76 12.00
C VAL A 84 3.34 10.01 13.01
N SER A 85 2.41 9.07 13.19
CA SER A 85 1.29 9.24 14.11
C SER A 85 1.70 9.25 15.59
N ARG A 86 2.75 8.50 15.94
CA ARG A 86 3.17 8.29 17.34
C ARG A 86 4.27 9.23 17.79
N GLU A 87 5.16 9.62 16.90
CA GLU A 87 6.39 10.37 17.21
C GLU A 87 6.35 11.83 16.74
N THR A 88 5.27 12.26 16.07
CA THR A 88 5.06 13.67 15.72
C THR A 88 3.79 14.22 16.36
N ASN A 89 3.65 15.54 16.31
CA ASN A 89 2.47 16.27 16.77
C ASN A 89 1.40 16.43 15.68
N LEU A 90 1.54 15.77 14.51
CA LEU A 90 0.63 15.94 13.38
C LEU A 90 -0.85 15.76 13.78
N PHE A 91 -1.14 14.80 14.66
CA PHE A 91 -2.50 14.50 15.11
C PHE A 91 -2.78 14.93 16.56
N GLU A 92 -2.04 15.89 17.12
CA GLU A 92 -2.20 16.32 18.52
C GLU A 92 -3.60 16.84 18.85
N ARG A 93 -4.26 17.48 17.88
CA ARG A 93 -5.62 18.04 18.02
C ARG A 93 -6.73 16.98 17.97
N HIS A 94 -6.39 15.74 17.64
CA HIS A 94 -7.35 14.64 17.62
C HIS A 94 -7.44 13.95 18.99
N THR A 95 -8.56 13.28 19.25
CA THR A 95 -8.70 12.46 20.45
C THR A 95 -7.68 11.32 20.46
N ARG A 96 -7.32 10.82 21.65
CA ARG A 96 -6.41 9.67 21.81
C ARG A 96 -6.87 8.45 20.99
N ARG A 97 -8.18 8.19 20.93
CA ARG A 97 -8.76 7.08 20.16
C ARG A 97 -8.49 7.25 18.66
N VAL A 98 -8.79 8.42 18.10
CA VAL A 98 -8.57 8.72 16.68
C VAL A 98 -7.08 8.63 16.32
N ARG A 99 -6.20 9.17 17.17
CA ARG A 99 -4.75 9.07 16.96
C ARG A 99 -4.27 7.62 16.95
N SER A 100 -4.79 6.75 17.83
CA SER A 100 -4.47 5.32 17.82
C SER A 100 -4.96 4.61 16.56
N LEU A 101 -6.16 4.95 16.07
CA LEU A 101 -6.68 4.40 14.81
C LEU A 101 -5.84 4.83 13.61
N LEU A 102 -5.44 6.11 13.54
CA LEU A 102 -4.55 6.62 12.49
C LEU A 102 -3.15 6.00 12.57
N ALA A 103 -2.63 5.75 13.77
CA ALA A 103 -1.34 5.08 13.93
C ALA A 103 -1.36 3.63 13.38
N LEU A 104 -2.50 2.96 13.44
CA LEU A 104 -2.65 1.58 12.98
C LEU A 104 -3.18 1.46 11.54
N SER A 105 -3.65 2.55 10.93
CA SER A 105 -4.29 2.48 9.61
C SER A 105 -3.32 2.03 8.52
N LEU A 106 -2.12 2.61 8.43
CA LEU A 106 -1.12 2.20 7.44
C LEU A 106 -0.51 0.81 7.70
N PRO A 107 -0.23 0.41 8.96
CA PRO A 107 0.10 -0.99 9.26
C PRO A 107 -0.97 -1.99 8.82
N PHE A 108 -2.26 -1.71 9.06
CA PHE A 108 -3.34 -2.58 8.60
C PHE A 108 -3.50 -2.53 7.07
N ALA A 109 -3.27 -1.39 6.44
CA ALA A 109 -3.23 -1.29 4.98
C ALA A 109 -2.13 -2.18 4.41
N ALA A 110 -0.91 -2.12 4.97
CA ALA A 110 0.23 -2.96 4.57
C ALA A 110 -0.05 -4.45 4.75
N ALA A 111 -0.76 -4.85 5.80
CA ALA A 111 -1.20 -6.23 5.98
C ALA A 111 -2.21 -6.67 4.90
N ALA A 112 -3.20 -5.81 4.60
CA ALA A 112 -4.17 -6.08 3.54
C ALA A 112 -3.51 -6.14 2.15
N ASP A 113 -2.54 -5.27 1.90
CA ASP A 113 -1.69 -5.26 0.71
C ASP A 113 -0.90 -6.57 0.56
N ALA A 114 -0.26 -7.02 1.65
CA ALA A 114 0.49 -8.28 1.64
C ALA A 114 -0.41 -9.49 1.34
N ILE A 115 -1.65 -9.50 1.84
CA ILE A 115 -2.64 -10.55 1.54
C ILE A 115 -3.00 -10.53 0.05
N GLU A 116 -3.35 -9.36 -0.49
CA GLU A 116 -3.66 -9.21 -1.91
C GLU A 116 -2.48 -9.63 -2.80
N ASN A 117 -1.29 -9.12 -2.54
CA ASN A 117 -0.08 -9.44 -3.29
C ASN A 117 0.25 -10.94 -3.26
N SER A 118 0.06 -11.58 -2.11
CA SER A 118 0.28 -13.01 -1.97
C SER A 118 -0.74 -13.82 -2.79
N LEU A 119 -2.00 -13.39 -2.81
CA LEU A 119 -3.04 -14.01 -3.65
C LEU A 119 -2.76 -13.83 -5.13
N HIS A 120 -2.36 -12.62 -5.56
CA HIS A 120 -1.97 -12.38 -6.94
C HIS A 120 -0.75 -13.21 -7.36
N LEU A 121 0.28 -13.33 -6.51
CA LEU A 121 1.41 -14.23 -6.76
C LEU A 121 0.97 -15.68 -6.85
N LEU A 122 0.06 -16.13 -5.97
CA LEU A 122 -0.51 -17.47 -6.03
C LEU A 122 -1.20 -17.70 -7.37
N PHE A 123 -2.02 -16.77 -7.85
CA PHE A 123 -2.71 -16.87 -9.15
C PHE A 123 -1.74 -16.91 -10.33
N LEU A 124 -0.63 -16.19 -10.22
CA LEU A 124 0.37 -16.05 -11.28
C LEU A 124 1.38 -17.20 -11.38
N LEU A 125 1.62 -17.90 -10.27
CA LEU A 125 2.67 -18.92 -10.13
C LEU A 125 2.13 -20.32 -9.85
N GLY A 126 0.92 -20.44 -9.31
CA GLY A 126 0.32 -21.74 -9.01
C GLY A 126 -0.23 -22.44 -10.25
N THR A 127 -0.50 -23.74 -10.11
CA THR A 127 -0.74 -24.67 -11.23
C THR A 127 -2.19 -25.14 -11.36
N GLY A 128 -3.17 -24.46 -10.77
CA GLY A 128 -4.55 -24.93 -10.75
C GLY A 128 -5.58 -23.82 -10.90
N PRO A 129 -6.83 -24.17 -11.24
CA PRO A 129 -7.93 -23.24 -11.13
C PRO A 129 -8.10 -22.84 -9.66
N PHE A 130 -8.17 -21.55 -9.40
CA PHE A 130 -8.41 -21.02 -8.06
C PHE A 130 -9.91 -20.77 -7.87
N SER A 131 -10.39 -20.90 -6.64
CA SER A 131 -11.80 -20.64 -6.36
C SER A 131 -12.12 -19.15 -6.57
N GLN A 132 -13.31 -18.87 -7.08
CA GLN A 132 -13.84 -17.50 -7.23
C GLN A 132 -13.80 -16.70 -5.91
N SER A 133 -13.91 -17.37 -4.76
CA SER A 133 -13.79 -16.76 -3.44
C SER A 133 -12.40 -16.18 -3.15
N LEU A 134 -11.32 -16.76 -3.70
CA LEU A 134 -9.96 -16.23 -3.52
C LEU A 134 -9.77 -14.93 -4.31
N TYR A 135 -10.27 -14.85 -5.54
CA TYR A 135 -10.26 -13.60 -6.31
C TYR A 135 -11.08 -12.50 -5.62
N PHE A 136 -12.25 -12.87 -5.08
CA PHE A 136 -13.06 -11.94 -4.29
C PHE A 136 -12.32 -11.46 -3.04
N ALA A 137 -11.63 -12.36 -2.32
CA ALA A 137 -10.84 -12.01 -1.14
C ALA A 137 -9.68 -11.06 -1.48
N ALA A 138 -9.01 -11.23 -2.63
CA ALA A 138 -7.97 -10.31 -3.10
C ALA A 138 -8.53 -8.90 -3.33
N GLY A 139 -9.66 -8.79 -4.05
CA GLY A 139 -10.34 -7.51 -4.28
C GLY A 139 -10.79 -6.82 -2.98
N ILE A 140 -11.28 -7.57 -2.00
CA ILE A 140 -11.65 -7.04 -0.68
C ILE A 140 -10.41 -6.55 0.08
N ALA A 141 -9.31 -7.31 0.09
CA ALA A 141 -8.06 -6.92 0.74
C ALA A 141 -7.51 -5.62 0.14
N SER A 142 -7.48 -5.52 -1.19
CA SER A 142 -7.13 -4.29 -1.91
C SER A 142 -8.05 -3.11 -1.58
N THR A 143 -9.37 -3.35 -1.50
CA THR A 143 -10.34 -2.30 -1.14
C THR A 143 -10.08 -1.76 0.27
N ILE A 144 -9.87 -2.65 1.24
CA ILE A 144 -9.53 -2.28 2.62
C ILE A 144 -8.23 -1.46 2.65
N LYS A 145 -7.19 -1.90 1.95
CA LYS A 145 -5.93 -1.17 1.79
C LYS A 145 -6.17 0.26 1.32
N TRP A 146 -6.86 0.43 0.20
CA TRP A 146 -7.08 1.74 -0.41
C TRP A 146 -7.89 2.68 0.49
N LEU A 147 -8.93 2.18 1.15
CA LEU A 147 -9.71 2.97 2.11
C LEU A 147 -8.87 3.44 3.29
N LEU A 148 -8.00 2.58 3.84
CA LEU A 148 -7.11 2.94 4.95
C LEU A 148 -6.04 3.95 4.53
N ILE A 149 -5.45 3.79 3.35
CA ILE A 149 -4.46 4.73 2.79
C ILE A 149 -5.11 6.10 2.57
N VAL A 150 -6.27 6.15 1.89
CA VAL A 150 -6.99 7.40 1.62
C VAL A 150 -7.40 8.07 2.92
N GLY A 151 -7.93 7.31 3.90
CA GLY A 151 -8.30 7.84 5.21
C GLY A 151 -7.11 8.46 5.97
N PHE A 152 -5.95 7.80 5.92
CA PHE A 152 -4.73 8.31 6.55
C PHE A 152 -4.20 9.58 5.87
N VAL A 153 -4.10 9.56 4.54
CA VAL A 153 -3.60 10.70 3.75
C VAL A 153 -4.54 11.90 3.89
N GLY A 154 -5.85 11.68 3.78
CA GLY A 154 -6.86 12.73 3.97
C GLY A 154 -6.81 13.35 5.37
N SER A 155 -6.66 12.52 6.41
CA SER A 155 -6.50 13.00 7.79
C SER A 155 -5.20 13.80 7.97
N SER A 156 -4.10 13.34 7.36
CA SER A 156 -2.81 14.02 7.39
C SER A 156 -2.88 15.39 6.71
N ALA A 157 -3.47 15.46 5.52
CA ALA A 157 -3.65 16.70 4.77
C ALA A 157 -4.54 17.69 5.52
N TYR A 158 -5.65 17.22 6.10
CA TYR A 158 -6.52 18.04 6.93
C TYR A 158 -5.80 18.61 8.17
N ALA A 159 -5.01 17.79 8.85
CA ALA A 159 -4.24 18.21 10.01
C ALA A 159 -3.16 19.26 9.67
N LEU A 160 -2.47 19.10 8.54
CA LEU A 160 -1.51 20.09 8.04
C LEU A 160 -2.19 21.41 7.70
N TYR A 161 -3.32 21.36 6.99
CA TYR A 161 -4.10 22.56 6.65
C TYR A 161 -4.54 23.34 7.90
N LYS A 162 -5.03 22.64 8.94
CA LYS A 162 -5.46 23.25 10.20
C LYS A 162 -4.31 23.80 11.06
N THR A 163 -3.07 23.40 10.80
CA THR A 163 -1.89 23.91 11.50
C THR A 163 -1.30 25.14 10.80
N ALA A 164 -1.56 25.29 9.50
CA ALA A 164 -1.07 26.41 8.68
C ALA A 164 -1.96 27.66 8.71
N GLY A 165 -3.22 27.53 9.15
CA GLY A 165 -4.16 28.64 9.37
C GLY A 165 -4.45 28.83 10.85
#